data_AF-S7V9Z8-F1
#
_entry.id   AF-S7V9Z8-F1
#
_cell.length_a   1.000
_cell.length_b   1.000
_cell.length_c   1.000
_cell.angle_alpha   90.00
_cell.angle_beta   90.00
_cell.angle_gamma   90.00
#
_symmetry.space_group_name_H-M   'P 1'
#
loop_
_entity.id
_entity.type
_entity.pdbx_description
1 polymer ?
#
loop_
_entity_poly.entity_id
_entity_poly.type
_entity_poly.pdbx_seq_one_letter_code
_entity_poly.pdbx_strand_id
1 'polypeptide(L)'
;MGRGLSPLQQRILDLADQADSGTVYAFEVLVDVYGFPLARRGRFAGTHFNRREIGRRYFSGTVAVSRAFNRLANRGLAERIIGGIRVHQDGENRHN
;
A
#
# COMPACT_ATOMS: atom_id res chain seq x y z
N MET A 1 -11.79 -14.62 -10.50
CA MET A 1 -10.68 -13.71 -10.84
C MET A 1 -11.27 -12.47 -11.50
N GLY A 2 -11.48 -11.40 -10.73
CA GLY A 2 -12.25 -10.22 -11.15
C GLY A 2 -11.55 -9.42 -12.24
N ARG A 3 -12.20 -9.28 -13.41
CA ARG A 3 -11.72 -8.43 -14.51
C ARG A 3 -11.70 -6.97 -14.03
N GLY A 4 -10.51 -6.41 -13.77
CA GLY A 4 -10.34 -4.96 -13.63
C GLY A 4 -9.37 -4.48 -12.55
N LEU A 5 -8.89 -5.31 -11.63
CA LEU A 5 -7.84 -4.92 -10.68
C LEU A 5 -6.46 -5.11 -11.32
N SER A 6 -5.56 -4.13 -11.14
CA SER A 6 -4.17 -4.32 -11.53
C SER A 6 -3.46 -5.27 -10.54
N PRO A 7 -2.36 -5.94 -10.94
CA PRO A 7 -1.60 -6.80 -10.03
C PRO A 7 -1.20 -6.10 -8.73
N LEU A 8 -0.82 -4.81 -8.81
CA LEU A 8 -0.51 -4.01 -7.63
C LEU A 8 -1.74 -3.77 -6.74
N GLN A 9 -2.91 -3.53 -7.32
CA GLN A 9 -4.15 -3.38 -6.54
C GLN A 9 -4.52 -4.68 -5.83
N GLN A 10 -4.40 -5.81 -6.53
CA GLN A 10 -4.70 -7.11 -5.95
C GLN A 10 -3.74 -7.43 -4.81
N ARG A 11 -2.45 -7.21 -5.00
CA ARG A 11 -1.45 -7.42 -3.93
C ARG A 11 -1.69 -6.54 -2.70
N ILE A 12 -2.15 -5.31 -2.91
CA ILE A 12 -2.52 -4.41 -1.80
C ILE A 12 -3.72 -4.96 -1.02
N LEU A 13 -4.71 -5.53 -1.69
CA LEU A 13 -5.85 -6.17 -1.02
C LEU A 13 -5.40 -7.43 -0.26
N ASP A 14 -4.56 -8.26 -0.87
CA ASP A 14 -4.01 -9.45 -0.21
C ASP A 14 -3.22 -9.08 1.06
N LEU A 15 -2.45 -7.97 1.03
CA LEU A 15 -1.74 -7.44 2.20
C LEU A 15 -2.71 -6.95 3.29
N ALA A 16 -3.86 -6.39 2.89
CA ALA A 16 -4.87 -5.93 3.82
C ALA A 16 -5.59 -7.10 4.49
N ASP A 17 -5.88 -8.17 3.74
CA ASP A 17 -6.49 -9.39 4.26
C ASP A 17 -5.58 -10.11 5.27
N GLN A 18 -4.27 -9.98 5.10
CA GLN A 18 -3.26 -10.52 6.04
C GLN A 18 -3.06 -9.62 7.27
N ALA A 19 -3.50 -8.36 7.23
CA ALA A 19 -3.37 -7.43 8.33
C ALA A 19 -4.63 -7.50 9.22
N ASP A 20 -4.47 -7.77 10.51
CA ASP A 20 -5.58 -7.86 11.47
C ASP A 20 -6.50 -6.61 11.48
N SER A 21 -5.97 -5.46 11.07
CA SER A 21 -6.68 -4.18 11.04
C SER A 21 -7.26 -3.80 9.67
N GLY A 22 -7.08 -4.63 8.63
CA GLY A 22 -7.42 -4.30 7.24
C GLY A 22 -6.68 -3.07 6.69
N THR A 23 -5.65 -2.59 7.39
CA THR A 23 -4.93 -1.36 7.08
C THR A 23 -3.61 -1.69 6.41
N VAL A 24 -3.33 -1.01 5.30
CA VAL A 24 -2.08 -1.16 4.54
C VAL A 24 -1.44 0.19 4.32
N TYR A 25 -0.21 0.33 4.79
CA TYR A 25 0.59 1.52 4.61
C TYR A 25 1.42 1.46 3.34
N ALA A 26 1.71 2.63 2.77
CA ALA A 26 2.53 2.73 1.57
C ALA A 26 3.92 2.10 1.75
N PHE A 27 4.50 2.19 2.96
CA PHE A 27 5.82 1.62 3.21
C PHE A 27 5.82 0.09 3.12
N GLU A 28 4.75 -0.57 3.59
CA GLU A 28 4.62 -2.03 3.52
C GLU A 28 4.56 -2.49 2.07
N VAL A 29 3.76 -1.80 1.24
CA VAL A 29 3.66 -2.08 -0.20
C VAL A 29 4.99 -1.84 -0.92
N LEU A 30 5.72 -0.78 -0.56
CA LEU A 30 7.01 -0.46 -1.17
C LEU A 30 8.10 -1.47 -0.79
N VAL A 31 8.07 -2.01 0.44
CA VAL A 31 8.97 -3.10 0.85
C VAL A 31 8.58 -4.40 0.16
N ASP A 32 7.31 -4.80 0.23
CA ASP A 32 6.82 -6.10 -0.26
C ASP A 32 6.88 -6.21 -1.79
N VAL A 33 6.33 -5.21 -2.51
CA VAL A 33 6.17 -5.29 -3.97
C VAL A 33 7.42 -4.83 -4.71
N TYR A 34 8.10 -3.81 -4.19
CA TYR A 34 9.25 -3.20 -4.88
C TYR A 34 10.60 -3.58 -4.28
N GLY A 35 10.63 -4.30 -3.14
CA GLY A 35 11.86 -4.70 -2.48
C GLY A 35 12.69 -3.53 -1.98
N PHE A 36 12.07 -2.39 -1.67
CA PHE A 36 12.81 -1.18 -1.33
C PHE A 36 13.47 -1.32 0.05
N PRO A 37 14.81 -1.21 0.15
CA PRO A 37 15.51 -1.34 1.41
C PRO A 37 15.14 -0.20 2.37
N LEU A 38 14.75 -0.61 3.57
CA LEU A 38 14.74 0.28 4.72
C LEU A 38 16.18 0.62 5.12
N ALA A 39 16.37 1.81 5.67
CA ALA A 39 17.63 2.27 6.19
C ALA A 39 18.11 1.27 7.26
N ARG A 40 19.30 0.71 7.06
CA ARG A 40 19.86 -0.29 7.98
C ARG A 40 20.56 0.33 9.20
N ARG A 41 20.91 1.62 9.14
CA ARG A 41 21.71 2.32 10.16
C ARG A 41 21.27 3.78 10.31
N GLY A 42 21.49 4.33 11.51
CA GLY A 42 21.20 5.73 11.87
C GLY A 42 19.91 5.91 12.68
N ARG A 43 19.59 7.17 13.02
CA ARG A 43 18.42 7.56 13.84
C ARG A 43 17.07 7.03 13.32
N PHE A 44 17.03 6.66 12.04
CA PHE A 44 15.84 6.26 11.29
C PHE A 44 15.92 4.81 10.77
N ALA A 45 16.80 3.99 11.35
CA ALA A 45 16.95 2.60 10.96
C ALA A 45 15.62 1.83 11.10
N GLY A 46 15.27 1.03 10.10
CA GLY A 46 14.05 0.23 10.07
C GLY A 46 12.74 1.03 9.90
N THR A 47 12.79 2.37 9.87
CA THR A 47 11.59 3.22 9.79
C THR A 47 11.54 4.07 8.52
N HIS A 48 12.68 4.30 7.86
CA HIS A 48 12.76 5.12 6.65
C HIS A 48 13.41 4.37 5.50
N PHE A 49 13.04 4.69 4.26
CA PHE A 49 13.68 4.12 3.07
C PHE A 49 15.07 4.70 2.81
N ASN A 50 16.01 3.86 2.37
CA ASN A 50 17.31 4.32 1.90
C ASN A 50 17.19 4.91 0.49
N ARG A 51 16.71 6.15 0.38
CA ARG A 51 16.47 6.83 -0.91
C ARG A 51 17.74 6.96 -1.76
N ARG A 52 18.92 7.01 -1.13
CA ARG A 52 20.21 7.07 -1.84
C ARG A 52 20.50 5.77 -2.58
N GLU A 53 20.15 4.64 -1.99
CA GLU A 53 20.32 3.31 -2.59
C GLU A 53 19.23 3.01 -3.63
N ILE A 54 17.98 3.42 -3.37
CA ILE A 54 16.85 3.16 -4.28
C ILE A 54 16.88 4.09 -5.50
N GLY A 55 17.35 5.33 -5.33
CA GLY A 55 17.40 6.33 -6.40
C GLY A 55 16.03 6.68 -6.98
N ARG A 56 15.97 6.96 -8.29
CA ARG A 56 14.76 7.44 -8.98
C ARG A 56 13.57 6.46 -8.90
N ARG A 57 13.84 5.17 -8.69
CA ARG A 57 12.81 4.12 -8.54
C ARG A 57 11.89 4.40 -7.34
N TYR A 58 12.40 5.08 -6.31
CA TYR A 58 11.64 5.42 -5.10
C TYR A 58 10.42 6.28 -5.41
N PHE A 59 10.63 7.34 -6.21
CA PHE A 59 9.55 8.26 -6.58
C PHE A 59 8.52 7.56 -7.47
N SER A 60 8.95 6.81 -8.49
CA SER A 60 8.04 6.08 -9.36
C SER A 60 7.23 5.02 -8.60
N GLY A 61 7.85 4.29 -7.67
CA GLY A 61 7.16 3.33 -6.81
C GLY A 61 6.11 4.01 -5.94
N THR A 62 6.49 5.10 -5.26
CA THR A 62 5.57 5.87 -4.42
C THR A 62 4.36 6.39 -5.21
N VAL A 63 4.58 6.92 -6.43
CA VAL A 63 3.50 7.38 -7.31
C VAL A 63 2.60 6.23 -7.75
N ALA A 64 3.18 5.08 -8.09
CA ALA A 64 2.41 3.90 -8.49
C ALA A 64 1.52 3.38 -7.34
N VAL A 65 2.06 3.30 -6.11
CA VAL A 65 1.32 2.92 -4.89
C VAL A 65 0.20 3.92 -4.61
N SER A 66 0.50 5.22 -4.63
CA SER A 66 -0.51 6.27 -4.40
C SER A 66 -1.66 6.20 -5.42
N ARG A 67 -1.34 5.97 -6.70
CA ARG A 67 -2.36 5.75 -7.75
C ARG A 67 -3.18 4.49 -7.52
N ALA A 68 -2.55 3.40 -7.06
CA ALA A 68 -3.27 2.17 -6.76
C ALA A 68 -4.24 2.36 -5.58
N PHE A 69 -3.79 3.02 -4.51
CA PHE A 69 -4.63 3.42 -3.38
C PHE A 69 -5.82 4.29 -3.80
N ASN A 70 -5.59 5.35 -4.58
CA ASN A 70 -6.68 6.19 -5.07
C ASN A 70 -7.67 5.40 -5.93
N ARG A 71 -7.19 4.46 -6.78
CA ARG A 71 -8.09 3.64 -7.59
C ARG A 71 -8.90 2.64 -6.77
N LEU A 72 -8.33 2.08 -5.69
CA LEU A 72 -9.08 1.22 -4.77
C LEU A 72 -10.15 2.03 -4.03
N ALA A 73 -9.81 3.23 -3.57
CA ALA A 73 -10.75 4.12 -2.91
C ALA A 73 -11.87 4.60 -3.84
N ASN A 74 -11.54 5.00 -5.07
CA ASN A 74 -12.53 5.40 -6.08
C ASN A 74 -13.47 4.25 -6.48
N ARG A 75 -13.12 3.00 -6.19
CA ARG A 75 -13.97 1.82 -6.39
C ARG A 75 -14.80 1.44 -5.17
N GLY A 76 -14.67 2.19 -4.07
CA GLY A 76 -15.33 1.86 -2.80
C GLY A 76 -14.75 0.63 -2.09
N LEU A 77 -13.57 0.13 -2.52
CA LEU A 77 -12.94 -1.05 -1.92
C LEU A 77 -12.10 -0.70 -0.69
N ALA A 78 -11.75 0.57 -0.51
CA ALA A 78 -10.95 1.02 0.61
C ALA A 78 -11.16 2.50 0.93
N GLU A 79 -10.82 2.90 2.14
CA GLU A 79 -10.77 4.29 2.60
C GLU A 79 -9.33 4.81 2.62
N ARG A 80 -9.11 6.07 2.24
CA ARG A 80 -7.78 6.71 2.33
C ARG A 80 -7.53 7.14 3.77
N ILE A 81 -6.38 6.74 4.31
CA ILE A 81 -5.89 7.21 5.61
C ILE A 81 -4.52 7.87 5.46
N ILE A 82 -4.02 8.47 6.55
CA ILE A 82 -2.67 9.04 6.59
C ILE A 82 -1.66 7.92 6.30
N GLY A 83 -0.94 8.05 5.17
CA GLY A 83 0.13 7.13 4.79
C GLY A 83 -0.31 5.79 4.20
N GLY A 84 -1.62 5.53 4.00
CA GLY A 84 -2.10 4.21 3.61
C GLY A 84 -3.54 4.16 3.13
N ILE A 85 -4.12 2.96 3.17
CA ILE A 85 -5.55 2.71 3.00
C ILE A 85 -6.05 1.76 4.09
N ARG A 86 -7.36 1.76 4.34
CA ARG A 86 -8.05 0.72 5.08
C ARG A 86 -9.06 0.04 4.16
N VAL A 87 -8.91 -1.26 3.93
CA VAL A 87 -9.85 -2.03 3.11
C VAL A 87 -11.13 -2.25 3.90
N HIS A 88 -12.27 -2.10 3.22
CA HIS A 88 -13.55 -2.49 3.79
C HIS A 88 -13.59 -4.02 3.79
N GLN A 89 -13.39 -4.65 4.94
CA GLN A 89 -13.71 -6.08 5.07
C GLN A 89 -15.21 -6.18 4.83
N ASP A 90 -15.61 -6.87 3.76
CA ASP A 90 -17.02 -7.11 3.45
C ASP A 90 -17.66 -7.88 4.63
N GLY A 91 -18.31 -7.10 5.48
CA GLY A 91 -19.03 -7.50 6.69
C GLY A 91 -19.98 -6.39 7.16
N GLU A 92 -19.75 -5.13 6.76
CA GLU A 92 -20.72 -4.05 6.92
C GLU A 92 -21.36 -3.70 5.57
N ASN A 93 -22.43 -4.42 5.31
CA ASN A 93 -23.50 -4.08 4.40
C ASN A 93 -23.93 -2.62 4.63
N ARG A 94 -23.40 -1.65 3.84
CA ARG A 94 -23.88 -0.27 3.86
C ARG A 94 -25.20 -0.16 3.12
N HIS A 95 -26.25 -0.65 3.77
CA HIS A 95 -27.59 -0.09 3.66
C HIS A 95 -27.76 0.89 4.83
N ASN A 96 -27.70 2.19 4.53
CA ASN A 96 -28.55 3.19 5.19
C ASN A 96 -28.67 4.42 4.29
#